data_AF-A0A0H1RFG1-F1
#
_entry.id   AF-A0A0H1RFG1-F1
#
_cell.length_a   1.000
_cell.length_b   1.000
_cell.length_c   1.000
_cell.angle_alpha   90.00
_cell.angle_beta   90.00
_cell.angle_gamma   90.00
#
_symmetry.space_group_name_H-M   'P 1'
#
loop_
_entity.id
_entity.type
_entity.pdbx_description
1 polymer ?
#
loop_
_entity_poly.entity_id
_entity_poly.type
_entity_poly.pdbx_seq_one_letter_code
_entity_poly.pdbx_strand_id
1 'polypeptide(L)'
;MAACNTVDRRNGLGPVLDAAAVERASDNRTRLLSALAQDAYVSLDGSPDWHLVAEAGFNFIDDECRAYFSELFLLERRKERAKAVLGSFGQTTAAIAAITGASAVSLGVIAQAFGFGVTATELAAGSYLYRLPPATTEEYVNKLQQAFRDGAAATRARTPTAAYHLIQQYLDLCRPPRIEAEIAKQISSTTALPVRRGPGSFSVETVNLGRLPITRRDLPDVLISDPVKPLPRARTAPPPPPEDTRLTQTEQQMLSSEIEAIQVALCVAPATGRLGPVGSPTRVAIRNFFAGTGALSPPQTVDREVRVALNKATNEVPSCSGTGFKNSYEVGAYGVPAASRADRIKEFQRGLNDKLRREGMPVVAETGKFDRETRAAIANLRQKIRSSTHLGDQVDASFEEVIRP
;
A
#
# COMPACT_ATOMS: atom_id res chain seq x y z
N MET A 1 -2.85 27.06 22.87
CA MET A 1 -2.49 27.03 21.43
C MET A 1 -1.17 26.32 21.28
N ALA A 2 -1.18 25.07 20.79
CA ALA A 2 -0.03 24.37 20.25
C ALA A 2 -0.56 23.17 19.47
N ALA A 3 -0.87 23.37 18.19
CA ALA A 3 -1.18 22.28 17.28
C ALA A 3 0.14 21.54 17.00
N CYS A 4 0.27 20.29 17.44
CA CYS A 4 1.43 19.48 17.13
C CYS A 4 1.51 19.22 15.61
N ASN A 5 2.61 19.66 15.02
CA ASN A 5 3.00 19.42 13.63
C ASN A 5 3.18 17.91 13.35
N THR A 6 2.12 17.23 12.93
CA THR A 6 2.17 15.85 12.41
C THR A 6 2.83 15.76 11.03
N VAL A 7 2.97 16.90 10.33
CA VAL A 7 3.57 17.00 8.99
C VAL A 7 5.08 16.77 9.03
N ASP A 8 5.77 17.18 10.10
CA ASP A 8 7.24 17.14 10.17
C ASP A 8 7.81 15.72 10.34
N ARG A 9 7.03 14.80 10.94
CA ARG A 9 7.43 13.39 11.10
C ARG A 9 7.51 12.61 9.78
N ARG A 10 7.01 13.17 8.67
CA ARG A 10 7.09 12.53 7.35
C ARG A 10 8.48 12.64 6.71
N ASN A 11 9.34 13.53 7.20
CA ASN A 11 10.70 13.74 6.69
C ASN A 11 11.78 12.92 7.43
N GLY A 12 11.36 11.97 8.26
CA GLY A 12 12.25 11.17 9.11
C GLY A 12 12.46 11.77 10.50
N LEU A 13 13.33 11.12 11.29
CA LEU A 13 13.72 11.64 12.59
C LEU A 13 14.65 12.84 12.39
N GLY A 14 14.36 13.95 13.06
CA GLY A 14 15.26 15.10 13.09
C GLY A 14 16.64 14.71 13.68
N PRO A 15 17.70 15.48 13.40
CA PRO A 15 19.07 15.17 13.84
C PRO A 15 19.26 15.26 15.37
N VAL A 16 18.28 15.80 16.09
CA VAL A 16 18.30 15.95 17.55
C VAL A 16 17.06 15.33 18.15
N LEU A 17 17.24 14.54 19.21
CA LEU A 17 16.14 14.00 19.99
C LEU A 17 15.51 15.12 20.83
N ASP A 18 14.23 15.38 20.60
CA ASP A 18 13.44 16.30 21.42
C ASP A 18 13.22 15.70 22.81
N ALA A 19 13.81 16.32 23.84
CA ALA A 19 13.69 15.88 25.22
C ALA A 19 12.23 15.78 25.69
N ALA A 20 11.38 16.74 25.30
CA ALA A 20 9.97 16.73 25.67
C ALA A 20 9.19 15.60 24.97
N ALA A 21 9.62 15.18 23.78
CA ALA A 21 9.07 13.99 23.12
C ALA A 21 9.52 12.69 23.82
N VAL A 22 10.77 12.63 24.28
CA VAL A 22 11.31 11.48 25.01
C VAL A 22 10.62 11.30 26.36
N GLU A 23 10.42 12.39 27.11
CA GLU A 23 9.69 12.36 28.39
C GLU A 23 8.26 11.85 28.22
N ARG A 24 7.51 12.42 27.25
CA ARG A 24 6.15 11.97 26.93
C ARG A 24 6.10 10.50 26.51
N ALA A 25 7.07 10.05 25.70
CA ALA A 25 7.16 8.65 25.30
C ALA A 25 7.46 7.73 26.49
N SER A 26 8.31 8.17 27.42
CA SER A 26 8.64 7.43 28.64
C SER A 26 7.41 7.30 29.55
N ASP A 27 6.68 8.39 29.79
CA ASP A 27 5.47 8.39 30.60
C ASP A 27 4.39 7.48 30.02
N ASN A 28 4.18 7.55 28.72
CA ASN A 28 3.22 6.69 28.02
C ASN A 28 3.59 5.21 28.15
N ARG A 29 4.88 4.88 28.01
CA ARG A 29 5.39 3.51 28.20
C ARG A 29 5.12 3.01 29.62
N THR A 30 5.41 3.83 30.63
CA THR A 30 5.16 3.47 32.04
C THR A 30 3.68 3.22 32.30
N ARG A 31 2.80 4.09 31.81
CA ARG A 31 1.34 3.93 31.95
C ARG A 31 0.83 2.67 31.27
N LEU A 32 1.31 2.38 30.06
CA LEU A 32 0.94 1.17 29.32
C LEU A 32 1.36 -0.09 30.09
N LEU A 33 2.64 -0.18 30.50
CA LEU A 33 3.13 -1.35 31.23
C LEU A 33 2.42 -1.52 32.58
N SER A 34 2.02 -0.43 33.23
CA SER A 34 1.26 -0.49 34.48
C SER A 34 -0.15 -1.03 34.28
N ALA A 35 -0.84 -0.60 33.22
CA ALA A 35 -2.16 -1.13 32.86
C ALA A 35 -2.10 -2.61 32.50
N LEU A 36 -1.08 -3.03 31.74
CA LEU A 36 -0.87 -4.43 31.39
C LEU A 36 -0.48 -5.29 32.59
N ALA A 37 0.30 -4.75 33.54
CA ALA A 37 0.61 -5.46 34.78
C ALA A 37 -0.63 -5.67 35.64
N GLN A 38 -1.53 -4.67 35.69
CA GLN A 38 -2.81 -4.81 36.37
C GLN A 38 -3.69 -5.88 35.71
N ASP A 39 -3.77 -5.90 34.38
CA ASP A 39 -4.50 -6.92 33.61
C ASP A 39 -3.94 -8.33 33.84
N ALA A 40 -2.61 -8.46 33.94
CA ALA A 40 -1.91 -9.70 34.25
C ALA A 40 -1.97 -10.10 35.74
N TYR A 41 -2.60 -9.29 36.61
CA TYR A 41 -2.56 -9.43 38.08
C TYR A 41 -1.12 -9.51 38.65
N VAL A 42 -0.18 -8.81 38.02
CA VAL A 42 1.22 -8.72 38.45
C VAL A 42 1.42 -7.47 39.29
N SER A 43 1.87 -7.65 40.54
CA SER A 43 2.31 -6.52 41.36
C SER A 43 3.62 -5.95 40.80
N LEU A 44 3.67 -4.63 40.62
CA LEU A 44 4.88 -3.92 40.22
C LEU A 44 5.87 -3.74 41.39
N ASP A 45 5.45 -4.06 42.61
CA ASP A 45 6.31 -4.03 43.79
C ASP A 45 7.24 -5.25 43.80
N GLY A 46 8.56 -5.02 43.82
CA GLY A 46 9.58 -6.07 43.87
C GLY A 46 10.11 -6.50 42.50
N SER A 47 10.07 -7.81 42.19
CA SER A 47 10.56 -8.40 40.94
C SER A 47 9.37 -8.89 40.08
N PRO A 48 8.61 -7.99 39.43
CA PRO A 48 7.48 -8.35 38.59
C PRO A 48 7.89 -9.32 37.47
N ASP A 49 7.03 -10.30 37.19
CA ASP A 49 7.21 -11.16 36.02
C ASP A 49 6.81 -10.38 34.76
N TRP A 50 7.78 -9.65 34.21
CA TRP A 50 7.62 -8.87 32.99
C TRP A 50 7.22 -9.71 31.77
N HIS A 51 7.39 -11.04 31.81
CA HIS A 51 6.89 -11.91 30.76
C HIS A 51 5.36 -11.99 30.79
N LEU A 52 4.74 -12.13 31.97
CA LEU A 52 3.28 -12.12 32.10
C LEU A 52 2.68 -10.77 31.66
N VAL A 53 3.37 -9.67 31.95
CA VAL A 53 2.99 -8.34 31.46
C VAL A 53 3.06 -8.27 29.93
N ALA A 54 4.08 -8.89 29.32
CA ALA A 54 4.18 -8.98 27.86
C ALA A 54 3.06 -9.85 27.26
N GLU A 55 2.72 -10.97 27.89
CA GLU A 55 1.63 -11.86 27.45
C GLU A 55 0.26 -11.18 27.53
N ALA A 56 -0.01 -10.41 28.58
CA ALA A 56 -1.20 -9.55 28.64
C ALA A 56 -1.24 -8.55 27.48
N GLY A 57 -0.09 -7.95 27.16
CA GLY A 57 0.04 -7.11 25.96
C GLY A 57 -0.24 -7.85 24.65
N PHE A 58 0.22 -9.10 24.52
CA PHE A 58 -0.09 -9.93 23.35
C PHE A 58 -1.58 -10.25 23.26
N ASN A 59 -2.24 -10.55 24.38
CA ASN A 59 -3.68 -10.86 24.42
C ASN A 59 -4.51 -9.65 23.97
N PHE A 60 -4.18 -8.47 24.48
CA PHE A 60 -4.81 -7.22 24.05
C PHE A 60 -4.63 -6.98 22.54
N ILE A 61 -3.42 -7.20 22.01
CA ILE A 61 -3.15 -7.05 20.58
C ILE A 61 -3.94 -8.07 19.75
N ASP A 62 -4.11 -9.31 20.22
CA ASP A 62 -4.92 -10.32 19.52
C ASP A 62 -6.39 -9.93 19.44
N ASP A 63 -6.94 -9.33 20.49
CA ASP A 63 -8.32 -8.83 20.48
C ASP A 63 -8.49 -7.71 19.45
N GLU A 64 -7.59 -6.73 19.44
CA GLU A 64 -7.59 -5.63 18.47
C GLU A 64 -7.38 -6.14 17.04
N CYS A 65 -6.49 -7.12 16.85
CA CYS A 65 -6.21 -7.72 15.54
C CYS A 65 -7.42 -8.52 15.00
N ARG A 66 -8.10 -9.29 15.86
CA ARG A 66 -9.35 -9.98 15.51
C ARG A 66 -10.47 -9.01 15.20
N ALA A 67 -10.62 -7.94 15.98
CA ALA A 67 -11.60 -6.89 15.70
C ALA A 67 -11.34 -6.25 14.33
N TYR A 68 -10.07 -5.95 14.02
CA TYR A 68 -9.66 -5.45 12.70
C TYR A 68 -10.05 -6.40 11.56
N PHE A 69 -9.75 -7.70 11.65
CA PHE A 69 -10.10 -8.67 10.61
C PHE A 69 -11.60 -8.92 10.49
N SER A 70 -12.33 -8.93 11.62
CA SER A 70 -13.78 -9.05 11.62
C SER A 70 -14.44 -7.89 10.87
N GLU A 71 -13.97 -6.67 11.12
CA GLU A 71 -14.43 -5.49 10.41
C GLU A 71 -14.01 -5.50 8.95
N LEU A 72 -12.81 -5.99 8.62
CA LEU A 72 -12.38 -6.17 7.24
C LEU A 72 -13.28 -7.16 6.49
N PHE A 73 -13.68 -8.26 7.15
CA PHE A 73 -14.61 -9.25 6.61
C PHE A 73 -16.02 -8.67 6.44
N LEU A 74 -16.51 -7.90 7.42
CA LEU A 74 -17.78 -7.19 7.30
C LEU A 74 -17.72 -6.15 6.18
N LEU A 75 -16.61 -5.44 6.02
CA LEU A 75 -16.40 -4.50 4.94
C LEU A 75 -16.40 -5.20 3.58
N GLU A 76 -15.68 -6.32 3.41
CA GLU A 76 -15.68 -7.11 2.17
C GLU A 76 -17.10 -7.59 1.83
N ARG A 77 -17.82 -8.15 2.81
CA ARG A 77 -19.18 -8.66 2.64
C ARG A 77 -20.23 -7.55 2.45
N ARG A 78 -19.98 -6.35 2.98
CA ARG A 78 -20.81 -5.14 2.76
C ARG A 78 -20.38 -4.36 1.51
N LYS A 79 -19.19 -4.58 0.96
CA LYS A 79 -18.71 -3.97 -0.29
C LYS A 79 -19.57 -4.40 -1.48
N GLU A 80 -20.17 -5.58 -1.40
CA GLU A 80 -21.24 -6.07 -2.29
C GLU A 80 -22.54 -5.24 -2.20
N ARG A 81 -22.75 -4.39 -1.17
CA ARG A 81 -24.01 -3.64 -0.98
C ARG A 81 -23.93 -2.18 -0.49
N ALA A 82 -22.82 -1.62 0.01
CA ALA A 82 -22.79 -0.21 0.47
C ALA A 82 -21.38 0.41 0.55
N LYS A 83 -21.22 1.61 -0.03
CA LYS A 83 -20.00 2.43 -0.10
C LYS A 83 -19.80 3.42 1.08
N ALA A 84 -20.48 3.31 2.22
CA ALA A 84 -20.62 4.44 3.18
C ALA A 84 -20.33 4.20 4.68
N VAL A 85 -19.49 3.23 5.10
CA VAL A 85 -19.41 2.85 6.55
C VAL A 85 -18.04 3.09 7.23
N LEU A 86 -17.13 3.89 6.69
CA LEU A 86 -15.81 4.10 7.31
C LEU A 86 -15.79 5.16 8.44
N GLY A 87 -16.94 5.68 8.88
CA GLY A 87 -17.05 6.65 9.98
C GLY A 87 -17.20 6.05 11.39
N SER A 88 -17.43 4.74 11.53
CA SER A 88 -17.75 4.10 12.83
C SER A 88 -16.54 3.66 13.66
N PHE A 89 -15.34 3.60 13.08
CA PHE A 89 -14.15 3.04 13.73
C PHE A 89 -13.64 3.87 14.92
N GLY A 90 -13.74 5.20 14.86
CA GLY A 90 -13.36 6.06 15.98
C GLY A 90 -14.34 6.02 17.16
N GLN A 91 -15.59 5.58 16.93
CA GLN A 91 -16.64 5.58 17.93
C GLN A 91 -16.63 4.31 18.79
N THR A 92 -16.26 3.15 18.23
CA THR A 92 -16.19 1.89 18.98
C THR A 92 -15.03 1.85 19.98
N THR A 93 -13.83 2.31 19.59
CA THR A 93 -12.68 2.41 20.51
C THR A 93 -12.93 3.42 21.64
N ALA A 94 -13.63 4.52 21.35
CA ALA A 94 -14.05 5.48 22.38
C ALA A 94 -15.12 4.90 23.33
N ALA A 95 -16.02 4.04 22.84
CA ALA A 95 -17.02 3.37 23.66
C ALA A 95 -16.41 2.30 24.59
N ILE A 96 -15.42 1.54 24.13
CA ILE A 96 -14.70 0.56 24.96
C ILE A 96 -13.83 1.27 26.02
N ALA A 97 -13.21 2.40 25.66
CA ALA A 97 -12.49 3.26 26.60
C ALA A 97 -13.41 3.85 27.70
N ALA A 98 -14.64 4.19 27.35
CA ALA A 98 -15.63 4.73 28.30
C ALA A 98 -16.11 3.68 29.32
N ILE A 99 -16.07 2.39 28.95
CA ILE A 99 -16.52 1.27 29.81
C ILE A 99 -15.38 0.77 30.72
N THR A 100 -14.12 0.87 30.28
CA THR A 100 -12.96 0.30 31.00
C THR A 100 -12.21 1.30 31.89
N GLY A 101 -12.55 2.59 31.85
CA GLY A 101 -11.90 3.63 32.67
C GLY A 101 -10.44 3.92 32.28
N ALA A 102 -9.91 3.28 31.23
CA ALA A 102 -8.61 3.58 30.67
C ALA A 102 -8.62 5.00 30.10
N SER A 103 -7.65 5.84 30.48
CA SER A 103 -7.61 7.23 30.02
C SER A 103 -7.63 7.26 28.48
N ALA A 104 -8.62 7.95 27.89
CA ALA A 104 -8.83 8.05 26.45
C ALA A 104 -7.56 8.49 25.67
N VAL A 105 -6.60 9.10 26.37
CA VAL A 105 -5.30 9.53 25.86
C VAL A 105 -4.37 8.34 25.57
N SER A 106 -4.34 7.31 26.41
CA SER A 106 -3.48 6.12 26.22
C SER A 106 -3.94 5.26 25.05
N LEU A 107 -5.25 5.13 24.84
CA LEU A 107 -5.85 4.42 23.70
C LEU A 107 -5.77 5.25 22.40
N GLY A 108 -5.86 6.58 22.49
CA GLY A 108 -5.67 7.47 21.34
C GLY A 108 -4.27 7.40 20.72
N VAL A 109 -3.23 7.08 21.52
CA VAL A 109 -1.86 6.89 21.02
C VAL A 109 -1.71 5.57 20.27
N ILE A 110 -2.39 4.51 20.70
CA ILE A 110 -2.42 3.23 19.98
C ILE A 110 -3.19 3.39 18.66
N ALA A 111 -4.34 4.07 18.67
CA ALA A 111 -5.11 4.40 17.46
C ALA A 111 -4.31 5.28 16.46
N GLN A 112 -3.47 6.21 16.97
CA GLN A 112 -2.53 6.98 16.15
C GLN A 112 -1.35 6.13 15.63
N ALA A 113 -0.88 5.14 16.40
CA ALA A 113 0.17 4.20 15.97
C ALA A 113 -0.32 3.22 14.90
N PHE A 114 -1.62 2.90 14.89
CA PHE A 114 -2.27 2.19 13.78
C PHE A 114 -2.56 3.08 12.56
N GLY A 115 -2.26 4.38 12.62
CA GLY A 115 -2.32 5.25 11.45
C GLY A 115 -3.74 5.45 10.90
N PHE A 116 -4.77 5.43 11.75
CA PHE A 116 -6.15 5.66 11.34
C PHE A 116 -6.47 7.15 11.14
N GLY A 117 -5.75 7.78 10.22
CA GLY A 117 -6.22 8.98 9.54
C GLY A 117 -7.11 8.55 8.36
N VAL A 118 -8.30 9.12 8.27
CA VAL A 118 -9.31 8.92 7.19
C VAL A 118 -8.75 9.12 5.76
N THR A 119 -7.51 9.60 5.62
CA THR A 119 -6.78 9.79 4.36
C THR A 119 -5.88 8.60 3.94
N ALA A 120 -5.66 7.60 4.79
CA ALA A 120 -4.89 6.40 4.43
C ALA A 120 -5.76 5.31 3.76
N THR A 121 -7.08 5.35 3.94
CA THR A 121 -8.02 4.32 3.48
C THR A 121 -8.22 4.28 1.96
N GLU A 122 -8.10 5.41 1.25
CA GLU A 122 -8.16 5.41 -0.23
C GLU A 122 -6.88 4.85 -0.86
N LEU A 123 -5.71 5.04 -0.21
CA LEU A 123 -4.46 4.42 -0.63
C LEU A 123 -4.43 2.91 -0.29
N ALA A 124 -5.01 2.54 0.85
CA ALA A 124 -5.07 1.17 1.33
C ALA A 124 -6.07 0.31 0.53
N ALA A 125 -7.19 0.86 0.05
CA ALA A 125 -8.16 0.11 -0.77
C ALA A 125 -7.58 -0.43 -2.10
N GLY A 126 -6.43 0.07 -2.54
CA GLY A 126 -5.66 -0.44 -3.69
C GLY A 126 -4.52 -1.41 -3.34
N SER A 127 -4.27 -1.63 -2.04
CA SER A 127 -3.18 -2.46 -1.51
C SER A 127 -3.53 -3.96 -1.59
N TYR A 128 -2.51 -4.81 -1.60
CA TYR A 128 -2.66 -6.25 -1.86
C TYR A 128 -3.51 -6.93 -0.77
N LEU A 129 -3.48 -6.41 0.46
CA LEU A 129 -4.21 -6.92 1.62
C LEU A 129 -5.74 -6.96 1.41
N TYR A 130 -6.31 -5.98 0.70
CA TYR A 130 -7.76 -5.90 0.43
C TYR A 130 -8.24 -6.78 -0.74
N ARG A 131 -7.32 -7.51 -1.38
CA ARG A 131 -7.62 -8.46 -2.46
C ARG A 131 -7.47 -9.91 -2.02
N LEU A 132 -6.86 -10.14 -0.86
CA LEU A 132 -6.74 -11.46 -0.27
C LEU A 132 -8.02 -11.76 0.52
N PRO A 133 -8.53 -13.00 0.48
CA PRO A 133 -9.63 -13.39 1.34
C PRO A 133 -9.25 -13.13 2.81
N PRO A 134 -9.98 -12.29 3.56
CA PRO A 134 -9.66 -11.92 4.94
C PRO A 134 -9.42 -13.13 5.84
N ALA A 135 -10.20 -14.20 5.65
CA ALA A 135 -10.03 -15.44 6.41
C ALA A 135 -8.65 -16.11 6.20
N THR A 136 -8.12 -16.11 4.98
CA THR A 136 -6.79 -16.68 4.70
C THR A 136 -5.65 -15.81 5.25
N THR A 137 -5.84 -14.49 5.21
CA THR A 137 -4.91 -13.53 5.78
C THR A 137 -4.90 -13.62 7.31
N GLU A 138 -6.08 -13.73 7.93
CA GLU A 138 -6.25 -13.94 9.37
C GLU A 138 -5.58 -15.24 9.83
N GLU A 139 -5.83 -16.36 9.14
CA GLU A 139 -5.17 -17.63 9.46
C GLU A 139 -3.64 -17.53 9.39
N TYR A 140 -3.12 -16.80 8.39
CA TYR A 140 -1.68 -16.58 8.26
C TYR A 140 -1.11 -15.74 9.42
N VAL A 141 -1.79 -14.64 9.77
CA VAL A 141 -1.38 -13.79 10.90
C VAL A 141 -1.42 -14.58 12.21
N ASN A 142 -2.47 -15.37 12.45
CA ASN A 142 -2.58 -16.24 13.62
C ASN A 142 -1.40 -17.21 13.74
N LYS A 143 -0.93 -17.78 12.61
CA LYS A 143 0.27 -18.66 12.60
C LYS A 143 1.55 -17.89 12.95
N LEU A 144 1.71 -16.68 12.42
CA LEU A 144 2.87 -15.82 12.74
C LEU A 144 2.87 -15.42 14.22
N GLN A 145 1.70 -15.04 14.74
CA GLN A 145 1.49 -14.69 16.13
C GLN A 145 1.79 -15.86 17.07
N GLN A 146 1.29 -17.06 16.77
CA GLN A 146 1.58 -18.26 17.55
C GLN A 146 3.09 -18.56 17.57
N ALA A 147 3.74 -18.55 16.40
CA ALA A 147 5.18 -18.79 16.32
C ALA A 147 6.00 -17.73 17.08
N PHE A 148 5.55 -16.48 17.09
CA PHE A 148 6.17 -15.42 17.88
C PHE A 148 6.00 -15.69 19.38
N ARG A 149 4.80 -16.04 19.83
CA ARG A 149 4.53 -16.37 21.25
C ARG A 149 5.40 -17.52 21.73
N ASP A 150 5.53 -18.59 20.93
CA ASP A 150 6.40 -19.73 21.24
C ASP A 150 7.87 -19.29 21.42
N GLY A 151 8.36 -18.42 20.53
CA GLY A 151 9.71 -17.85 20.63
C GLY A 151 9.90 -16.89 21.81
N ALA A 152 8.88 -16.09 22.11
CA ALA A 152 8.87 -15.15 23.23
C ALA A 152 8.87 -15.90 24.57
N ALA A 153 8.12 -17.00 24.68
CA ALA A 153 8.09 -17.87 25.85
C ALA A 153 9.46 -18.52 26.12
N ALA A 154 10.20 -18.88 25.08
CA ALA A 154 11.56 -19.43 25.23
C ALA A 154 12.58 -18.39 25.74
N THR A 155 12.42 -17.12 25.37
CA THR A 155 13.37 -16.05 25.72
C THR A 155 13.04 -15.41 27.08
N ARG A 156 11.75 -15.26 27.40
CA ARG A 156 11.14 -14.56 28.55
C ARG A 156 11.64 -13.12 28.76
N ALA A 157 10.72 -12.17 28.86
CA ALA A 157 11.08 -10.80 29.24
C ALA A 157 11.44 -10.72 30.73
N ARG A 158 12.65 -10.23 31.04
CA ARG A 158 13.12 -10.05 32.43
C ARG A 158 13.07 -8.59 32.91
N THR A 159 12.85 -7.65 32.00
CA THR A 159 12.88 -6.21 32.28
C THR A 159 11.68 -5.53 31.64
N PRO A 160 11.23 -4.37 32.16
CA PRO A 160 10.11 -3.63 31.57
C PRO A 160 10.40 -3.23 30.12
N THR A 161 11.64 -2.87 29.81
CA THR A 161 12.07 -2.54 28.45
C THR A 161 12.00 -3.75 27.51
N ALA A 162 12.40 -4.94 27.98
CA ALA A 162 12.28 -6.16 27.19
C ALA A 162 10.81 -6.54 26.93
N ALA A 163 9.95 -6.42 27.94
CA ALA A 163 8.51 -6.65 27.79
C ALA A 163 7.89 -5.69 26.79
N TYR A 164 8.14 -4.39 26.94
CA TYR A 164 7.67 -3.38 26.01
C TYR A 164 8.13 -3.63 24.57
N HIS A 165 9.40 -4.00 24.38
CA HIS A 165 9.94 -4.31 23.06
C HIS A 165 9.27 -5.52 22.42
N LEU A 166 9.03 -6.59 23.19
CA LEU A 166 8.30 -7.76 22.69
C LEU A 166 6.86 -7.39 22.29
N ILE A 167 6.17 -6.58 23.09
CA ILE A 167 4.81 -6.10 22.79
C ILE A 167 4.81 -5.31 21.46
N GLN A 168 5.77 -4.41 21.25
CA GLN A 168 5.87 -3.64 20.01
C GLN A 168 6.15 -4.53 18.79
N GLN A 169 7.05 -5.51 18.92
CA GLN A 169 7.34 -6.47 17.86
C GLN A 169 6.12 -7.33 17.51
N TYR A 170 5.36 -7.73 18.52
CA TYR A 170 4.13 -8.49 18.32
C TYR A 170 3.04 -7.66 17.64
N LEU A 171 2.88 -6.40 18.06
CA LEU A 171 1.98 -5.44 17.44
C LEU A 171 2.29 -5.23 15.95
N ASP A 172 3.58 -5.19 15.60
CA ASP A 172 4.01 -5.04 14.20
C ASP A 172 3.49 -6.18 13.31
N LEU A 173 3.27 -7.40 13.83
CA LEU A 173 2.74 -8.53 13.05
C LEU A 173 1.32 -8.28 12.53
N CYS A 174 0.52 -7.50 13.27
CA CYS A 174 -0.85 -7.16 12.92
C CYS A 174 -0.96 -5.87 12.09
N ARG A 175 0.16 -5.21 11.77
CA ARG A 175 0.12 -3.98 10.98
C ARG A 175 0.00 -4.29 9.48
N PRO A 176 -0.88 -3.61 8.72
CA PRO A 176 -1.09 -3.89 7.31
C PRO A 176 0.19 -3.91 6.46
N PRO A 177 1.15 -2.96 6.59
CA PRO A 177 2.39 -3.00 5.81
C PRO A 177 3.25 -4.24 6.09
N ARG A 178 3.23 -4.74 7.33
CA ARG A 178 4.00 -5.94 7.71
C ARG A 178 3.37 -7.20 7.15
N ILE A 179 2.04 -7.30 7.23
CA ILE A 179 1.30 -8.43 6.67
C ILE A 179 1.54 -8.50 5.16
N GLU A 180 1.45 -7.37 4.44
CA GLU A 180 1.75 -7.33 3.01
C GLU A 180 3.19 -7.74 2.70
N ALA A 181 4.16 -7.27 3.48
CA ALA A 181 5.56 -7.65 3.30
C ALA A 181 5.80 -9.16 3.53
N GLU A 182 5.22 -9.76 4.55
CA GLU A 182 5.38 -11.20 4.81
C GLU A 182 4.67 -12.06 3.78
N ILE A 183 3.51 -11.63 3.27
CA ILE A 183 2.82 -12.35 2.20
C ILE A 183 3.58 -12.22 0.88
N ALA A 184 4.06 -11.01 0.54
CA ALA A 184 4.92 -10.80 -0.63
C ALA A 184 6.19 -11.66 -0.55
N LYS A 185 6.79 -11.76 0.65
CA LYS A 185 7.93 -12.64 0.92
C LYS A 185 7.55 -14.11 0.71
N GLN A 186 6.41 -14.57 1.21
CA GLN A 186 5.96 -15.95 1.01
C GLN A 186 5.70 -16.28 -0.45
N ILE A 187 5.07 -15.37 -1.20
CA ILE A 187 4.87 -15.50 -2.66
C ILE A 187 6.23 -15.56 -3.37
N SER A 188 7.16 -14.68 -3.00
CA SER A 188 8.51 -14.67 -3.58
C SER A 188 9.33 -15.93 -3.23
N SER A 189 9.02 -16.61 -2.12
CA SER A 189 9.61 -17.88 -1.73
C SER A 189 8.87 -19.10 -2.28
N THR A 190 7.75 -18.91 -2.96
CA THR A 190 6.99 -19.98 -3.61
C THR A 190 7.54 -20.17 -5.02
N THR A 191 8.16 -21.32 -5.29
CA THR A 191 8.71 -21.62 -6.63
C THR A 191 7.76 -22.58 -7.34
N ALA A 192 7.45 -22.30 -8.60
CA ALA A 192 6.70 -23.21 -9.45
C ALA A 192 7.64 -24.28 -10.00
N LEU A 193 7.41 -25.55 -9.61
CA LEU A 193 8.23 -26.66 -10.06
C LEU A 193 7.43 -27.50 -11.09
N PRO A 194 8.06 -27.92 -12.20
CA PRO A 194 7.45 -28.87 -13.11
C PRO A 194 7.43 -30.25 -12.46
N VAL A 195 6.24 -30.77 -12.15
CA VAL A 195 6.02 -32.13 -11.66
C VAL A 195 5.73 -33.03 -12.84
N ARG A 196 6.57 -34.05 -13.04
CA ARG A 196 6.44 -34.99 -14.17
C ARG A 196 5.43 -36.09 -13.83
N ARG A 197 4.27 -36.09 -14.49
CA ARG A 197 3.24 -37.13 -14.38
C ARG A 197 3.33 -38.10 -15.56
N GLY A 198 4.47 -38.77 -15.70
CA GLY A 198 4.67 -39.85 -16.68
C GLY A 198 5.45 -39.48 -17.95
N PRO A 199 5.46 -40.38 -18.96
CA PRO A 199 6.16 -40.15 -20.22
C PRO A 199 5.38 -39.14 -21.07
N GLY A 200 5.96 -37.95 -21.30
CA GLY A 200 5.38 -36.92 -22.18
C GLY A 200 4.41 -35.92 -21.53
N SER A 201 4.22 -35.97 -20.20
CA SER A 201 3.33 -35.05 -19.47
C SER A 201 4.04 -34.39 -18.29
N PHE A 202 3.97 -33.06 -18.21
CA PHE A 202 4.34 -32.28 -17.03
C PHE A 202 3.20 -31.35 -16.62
N SER A 203 3.01 -31.18 -15.32
CA SER A 203 2.14 -30.17 -14.72
C SER A 203 2.99 -29.21 -13.89
N VAL A 204 2.67 -27.93 -13.92
CA VAL A 204 3.34 -26.94 -13.09
C VAL A 204 2.59 -26.85 -11.77
N GLU A 205 3.24 -27.24 -10.66
CA GLU A 205 2.67 -27.11 -9.31
C GLU A 205 3.46 -26.07 -8.51
N THR A 206 2.74 -25.27 -7.72
CA THR A 206 3.32 -24.26 -6.84
C THR A 206 3.72 -24.91 -5.52
N VAL A 207 5.02 -24.93 -5.21
CA VAL A 207 5.55 -25.53 -3.99
C VAL A 207 5.97 -24.42 -3.03
N ASN A 208 5.38 -24.40 -1.85
CA ASN A 208 5.72 -23.46 -0.79
C ASN A 208 6.96 -24.01 -0.06
N LEU A 209 8.12 -23.35 -0.18
CA LEU A 209 9.40 -23.78 0.43
C LEU A 209 9.44 -23.57 1.96
N GLY A 210 8.29 -23.64 2.62
CA GLY A 210 8.20 -23.68 4.08
C GLY A 210 8.85 -24.96 4.60
N ARG A 211 10.16 -24.89 4.88
CA ARG A 211 10.99 -25.88 5.60
C ARG A 211 10.61 -27.34 5.33
N LEU A 212 10.97 -27.86 4.16
CA LEU A 212 11.26 -29.29 4.04
C LEU A 212 12.78 -29.50 4.23
N PRO A 213 13.22 -30.59 4.88
CA PRO A 213 14.63 -30.95 4.88
C PRO A 213 15.03 -31.20 3.43
N ILE A 214 15.92 -30.37 2.91
CA ILE A 214 16.40 -30.47 1.54
C ILE A 214 17.18 -31.78 1.42
N THR A 215 16.54 -32.84 0.92
CA THR A 215 17.26 -34.01 0.43
C THR A 215 17.85 -33.68 -0.94
N ARG A 216 19.16 -33.89 -1.02
CA ARG A 216 20.14 -33.42 -2.01
C ARG A 216 19.92 -33.85 -3.47
N ARG A 217 18.74 -34.31 -3.89
CA ARG A 217 18.55 -34.99 -5.19
C ARG A 217 17.70 -34.29 -6.23
N ASP A 218 16.94 -33.23 -5.91
CA ASP A 218 15.97 -32.66 -6.87
C ASP A 218 16.17 -31.17 -7.19
N LEU A 219 17.40 -30.66 -7.15
CA LEU A 219 17.73 -29.36 -7.72
C LEU A 219 18.21 -29.54 -9.18
N PRO A 220 17.50 -29.03 -10.20
CA PRO A 220 18.06 -28.91 -11.54
C PRO A 220 19.23 -27.93 -11.52
N ASP A 221 20.28 -28.28 -12.26
CA ASP A 221 21.60 -27.64 -12.32
C ASP A 221 21.58 -26.10 -12.50
N VAL A 222 21.41 -25.38 -11.40
CA VAL A 222 22.30 -24.25 -11.09
C VAL A 222 23.19 -24.68 -9.93
N LEU A 223 23.83 -25.84 -10.09
CA LEU A 223 25.00 -26.15 -9.30
C LEU A 223 26.02 -25.07 -9.63
N ILE A 224 26.39 -24.28 -8.62
CA ILE A 224 27.75 -23.73 -8.54
C ILE A 224 28.64 -24.97 -8.47
N SER A 225 28.99 -25.52 -9.63
CA SER A 225 29.78 -26.74 -9.77
C SER A 225 31.21 -26.56 -9.30
N ASP A 226 31.61 -25.32 -9.06
CA ASP A 226 32.91 -24.93 -8.56
C ASP A 226 32.77 -23.74 -7.60
N PRO A 227 32.96 -23.93 -6.28
CA PRO A 227 32.89 -22.85 -5.28
C PRO A 227 34.01 -21.81 -5.43
N VAL A 228 35.02 -22.06 -6.27
CA VAL A 228 36.08 -21.12 -6.63
C VAL A 228 35.70 -20.29 -7.86
N LYS A 229 34.70 -20.71 -8.64
CA LYS A 229 34.27 -20.01 -9.84
C LYS A 229 33.58 -18.71 -9.44
N PRO A 230 34.09 -17.54 -9.89
CA PRO A 230 33.50 -16.26 -9.54
C PRO A 230 32.02 -16.25 -9.91
N LEU A 231 31.17 -15.81 -8.98
CA LEU A 231 29.75 -15.61 -9.24
C LEU A 231 29.62 -14.82 -10.55
N PRO A 232 28.70 -15.21 -11.46
CA PRO A 232 28.45 -14.41 -12.65
C PRO A 232 28.18 -12.99 -12.17
N ARG A 233 29.04 -12.05 -12.61
CA ARG A 233 28.93 -10.65 -12.20
C ARG A 233 27.48 -10.26 -12.41
N ALA A 234 26.82 -9.77 -11.34
CA ALA A 234 25.50 -9.21 -11.45
C ALA A 234 25.50 -8.30 -12.67
N ARG A 235 24.60 -8.54 -13.62
CA ARG A 235 24.53 -7.73 -14.84
C ARG A 235 24.33 -6.29 -14.39
N THR A 236 25.42 -5.53 -14.34
CA THR A 236 25.39 -4.10 -14.11
C THR A 236 24.60 -3.55 -15.29
N ALA A 237 23.47 -2.90 -15.02
CA ALA A 237 22.73 -2.21 -16.06
C ALA A 237 23.74 -1.35 -16.85
N PRO A 238 23.71 -1.38 -18.19
CA PRO A 238 24.58 -0.52 -18.97
C PRO A 238 24.39 0.92 -18.49
N PRO A 239 25.47 1.71 -18.40
CA PRO A 239 25.36 3.08 -17.93
C PRO A 239 24.33 3.83 -18.78
N PRO A 240 23.51 4.71 -18.18
CA PRO A 240 22.50 5.46 -18.91
C PRO A 240 23.15 6.26 -20.05
N PRO A 241 22.45 6.46 -21.18
CA PRO A 241 22.94 7.31 -22.26
C PRO A 241 23.36 8.69 -21.72
N PRO A 242 24.44 9.32 -22.24
CA PRO A 242 24.98 10.57 -21.69
C PRO A 242 23.97 11.73 -21.57
N GLU A 243 22.90 11.69 -22.37
CA GLU A 243 21.86 12.72 -22.43
C GLU A 243 20.65 12.43 -21.52
N ASP A 244 20.66 11.33 -20.77
CA ASP A 244 19.53 10.90 -19.96
C ASP A 244 19.73 11.23 -18.47
N THR A 245 19.14 12.33 -18.03
CA THR A 245 19.23 12.80 -16.64
C THR A 245 18.48 11.87 -15.68
N ARG A 246 19.23 11.12 -14.87
CA ARG A 246 18.73 10.28 -13.76
C ARG A 246 19.03 10.93 -12.42
N LEU A 247 17.99 11.28 -11.67
CA LEU A 247 18.05 12.06 -10.44
C LEU A 247 18.15 11.20 -9.17
N THR A 248 17.76 9.92 -9.22
CA THR A 248 17.81 9.01 -8.06
C THR A 248 18.65 7.77 -8.36
N GLN A 249 19.10 7.07 -7.31
CA GLN A 249 19.79 5.78 -7.47
C GLN A 249 18.89 4.73 -8.13
N THR A 250 17.58 4.75 -7.87
CA THR A 250 16.63 3.83 -8.51
C THR A 250 16.54 4.12 -10.00
N GLU A 251 16.45 5.41 -10.38
CA GLU A 251 16.46 5.84 -11.78
C GLU A 251 17.74 5.40 -12.49
N GLN A 252 18.91 5.45 -11.86
CA GLN A 252 20.18 5.00 -12.44
C GLN A 252 20.21 3.48 -12.74
N GLN A 253 19.37 2.70 -12.05
CA GLN A 253 19.29 1.24 -12.22
C GLN A 253 18.20 0.80 -13.21
N MET A 254 17.38 1.73 -13.71
CA MET A 254 16.31 1.42 -14.66
C MET A 254 16.83 1.31 -16.09
N LEU A 255 16.47 0.22 -16.76
CA LEU A 255 16.81 -0.02 -18.16
C LEU A 255 16.03 0.94 -19.08
N SER A 256 16.61 1.33 -20.22
CA SER A 256 15.91 2.17 -21.20
C SER A 256 14.61 1.53 -21.71
N SER A 257 14.59 0.20 -21.89
CA SER A 257 13.38 -0.54 -22.29
C SER A 257 12.27 -0.51 -21.24
N GLU A 258 12.63 -0.52 -19.95
CA GLU A 258 11.66 -0.38 -18.85
C GLU A 258 11.01 1.01 -18.89
N ILE A 259 11.80 2.05 -19.18
CA ILE A 259 11.30 3.43 -19.23
C ILE A 259 10.47 3.67 -20.48
N GLU A 260 10.85 3.06 -21.59
CA GLU A 260 10.05 3.07 -22.81
C GLU A 260 8.66 2.46 -22.54
N ALA A 261 8.59 1.33 -21.85
CA ALA A 261 7.33 0.73 -21.44
C ALA A 261 6.51 1.65 -20.53
N ILE A 262 7.15 2.33 -19.57
CA ILE A 262 6.50 3.32 -18.71
C ILE A 262 5.98 4.50 -19.53
N GLN A 263 6.76 5.03 -20.47
CA GLN A 263 6.35 6.14 -21.34
C GLN A 263 5.12 5.76 -22.17
N VAL A 264 5.10 4.56 -22.77
CA VAL A 264 3.94 4.06 -23.54
C VAL A 264 2.71 3.93 -22.64
N ALA A 265 2.86 3.37 -21.43
CA ALA A 265 1.76 3.21 -20.48
C ALA A 265 1.21 4.55 -19.98
N LEU A 266 2.05 5.58 -19.88
CA LEU A 266 1.70 6.93 -19.44
C LEU A 266 1.34 7.90 -20.58
N CYS A 267 1.15 7.37 -21.80
CA CYS A 267 0.78 8.14 -22.99
C CYS A 267 1.81 9.21 -23.39
N VAL A 268 3.09 8.98 -23.10
CA VAL A 268 4.20 9.86 -23.50
C VAL A 268 4.67 9.44 -24.89
N ALA A 269 4.58 10.36 -25.85
CA ALA A 269 5.05 10.16 -27.22
C ALA A 269 6.08 11.24 -27.60
N PRO A 270 7.22 10.87 -28.22
CA PRO A 270 7.69 9.50 -28.46
C PRO A 270 8.19 8.81 -27.17
N ALA A 271 8.10 7.48 -27.13
CA ALA A 271 8.73 6.69 -26.07
C ALA A 271 10.22 6.54 -26.38
N THR A 272 11.06 7.33 -25.70
CA THR A 272 12.50 7.46 -25.95
C THR A 272 13.37 6.57 -25.06
N GLY A 273 12.79 5.93 -24.05
CA GLY A 273 13.54 5.21 -23.01
C GLY A 273 14.34 6.11 -22.07
N ARG A 274 13.97 7.41 -22.00
CA ARG A 274 14.66 8.46 -21.22
C ARG A 274 13.71 9.15 -20.23
N LEU A 275 14.19 9.39 -19.01
CA LEU A 275 13.42 10.14 -18.01
C LEU A 275 13.59 11.65 -18.19
N GLY A 276 14.79 12.11 -18.56
CA GLY A 276 15.10 13.53 -18.76
C GLY A 276 15.14 14.37 -17.47
N PRO A 277 15.41 15.68 -17.57
CA PRO A 277 15.51 16.58 -16.42
C PRO A 277 14.14 16.88 -15.79
N VAL A 278 14.12 17.57 -14.65
CA VAL A 278 12.87 18.06 -14.02
C VAL A 278 12.03 18.84 -15.04
N GLY A 279 10.74 18.53 -15.11
CA GLY A 279 9.81 19.15 -16.06
C GLY A 279 9.79 18.52 -17.46
N SER A 280 10.61 17.49 -17.73
CA SER A 280 10.52 16.72 -18.96
C SER A 280 9.10 16.12 -19.16
N PRO A 281 8.69 15.83 -20.41
CA PRO A 281 7.39 15.19 -20.68
C PRO A 281 7.17 13.90 -19.86
N THR A 282 8.20 13.05 -19.72
CA THR A 282 8.12 11.82 -18.93
C THR A 282 7.87 12.13 -17.44
N ARG A 283 8.56 13.10 -16.84
CA ARG A 283 8.37 13.45 -15.42
C ARG A 283 7.04 14.15 -15.15
N VAL A 284 6.59 14.99 -16.07
CA VAL A 284 5.24 15.58 -16.01
C VAL A 284 4.18 14.48 -16.08
N ALA A 285 4.39 13.47 -16.93
CA ALA A 285 3.48 12.35 -17.02
C ALA A 285 3.46 11.47 -15.75
N ILE A 286 4.63 11.19 -15.15
CA ILE A 286 4.70 10.51 -13.85
C ILE A 286 3.93 11.30 -12.78
N ARG A 287 4.16 12.61 -12.68
CA ARG A 287 3.44 13.48 -11.75
C ARG A 287 1.93 13.43 -11.97
N ASN A 288 1.48 13.57 -13.22
CA ASN A 288 0.06 13.57 -13.56
C ASN A 288 -0.60 12.21 -13.31
N PHE A 289 0.11 11.10 -13.54
CA PHE A 289 -0.34 9.77 -13.19
C PHE A 289 -0.63 9.65 -11.68
N PHE A 290 0.31 10.04 -10.83
CA PHE A 290 0.10 9.98 -9.38
C PHE A 290 -0.94 10.99 -8.88
N ALA A 291 -1.08 12.14 -9.54
CA ALA A 291 -2.19 13.04 -9.28
C ALA A 291 -3.55 12.37 -9.57
N GLY A 292 -3.63 11.60 -10.66
CA GLY A 292 -4.81 10.80 -11.01
C GLY A 292 -5.10 9.70 -9.97
N THR A 293 -4.08 9.11 -9.35
CA THR A 293 -4.26 8.15 -8.25
C THR A 293 -4.63 8.81 -6.91
N GLY A 294 -4.78 10.14 -6.85
CA GLY A 294 -5.12 10.88 -5.63
C GLY A 294 -3.93 11.25 -4.73
N ALA A 295 -2.69 11.21 -5.24
CA ALA A 295 -1.52 11.60 -4.45
C ALA A 295 -1.52 13.12 -4.19
N LEU A 296 -1.46 13.51 -2.91
CA LEU A 296 -1.42 14.93 -2.49
C LEU A 296 -0.15 15.67 -2.93
N SER A 297 0.96 14.94 -3.08
CA SER A 297 2.24 15.47 -3.54
C SER A 297 2.80 14.51 -4.59
N PRO A 298 2.33 14.60 -5.83
CA PRO A 298 2.69 13.62 -6.85
C PRO A 298 4.20 13.70 -7.16
N PRO A 299 4.93 12.58 -7.09
CA PRO A 299 6.37 12.58 -7.30
C PRO A 299 6.72 12.89 -8.76
N GLN A 300 7.88 13.51 -8.96
CA GLN A 300 8.49 13.72 -10.28
C GLN A 300 9.73 12.85 -10.52
N THR A 301 10.18 12.15 -9.49
CA THR A 301 11.31 11.22 -9.52
C THR A 301 10.84 9.80 -9.25
N VAL A 302 11.62 8.83 -9.71
CA VAL A 302 11.33 7.41 -9.51
C VAL A 302 12.20 6.88 -8.37
N ASP A 303 11.62 6.71 -7.20
CA ASP A 303 12.18 5.88 -6.14
C ASP A 303 11.68 4.42 -6.27
N ARG A 304 11.99 3.58 -5.28
CA ARG A 304 11.63 2.17 -5.29
C ARG A 304 10.10 1.96 -5.29
N GLU A 305 9.35 2.75 -4.52
CA GLU A 305 7.90 2.60 -4.40
C GLU A 305 7.20 3.10 -5.67
N VAL A 306 7.64 4.26 -6.17
CA VAL A 306 7.17 4.84 -7.44
C VAL A 306 7.42 3.86 -8.59
N ARG A 307 8.60 3.21 -8.64
CA ARG A 307 8.92 2.20 -9.67
C ARG A 307 7.95 1.02 -9.65
N VAL A 308 7.57 0.52 -8.47
CA VAL A 308 6.60 -0.58 -8.34
C VAL A 308 5.23 -0.17 -8.89
N ALA A 309 4.75 1.02 -8.55
CA ALA A 309 3.48 1.53 -9.06
C ALA A 309 3.50 1.76 -10.58
N LEU A 310 4.59 2.29 -11.13
CA LEU A 310 4.76 2.46 -12.57
C LEU A 310 4.81 1.11 -13.30
N ASN A 311 5.50 0.11 -12.76
CA ASN A 311 5.55 -1.24 -13.32
C ASN A 311 4.18 -1.95 -13.25
N LYS A 312 3.34 -1.59 -12.27
CA LYS A 312 1.94 -2.03 -12.27
C LYS A 312 1.16 -1.39 -13.42
N ALA A 313 1.36 -0.09 -13.66
CA ALA A 313 0.71 0.61 -14.76
C ALA A 313 1.10 0.03 -16.14
N THR A 314 2.38 -0.33 -16.35
CA THR A 314 2.81 -0.95 -17.62
C THR A 314 2.16 -2.31 -17.88
N ASN A 315 1.95 -3.12 -16.84
CA ASN A 315 1.28 -4.41 -16.96
C ASN A 315 -0.23 -4.26 -17.24
N GLU A 316 -0.87 -3.26 -16.63
CA GLU A 316 -2.33 -3.12 -16.68
C GLU A 316 -2.82 -2.21 -17.81
N VAL A 317 -1.95 -1.33 -18.32
CA VAL A 317 -2.21 -0.41 -19.44
C VAL A 317 -1.04 -0.54 -20.44
N PRO A 318 -1.02 -1.59 -21.29
CA PRO A 318 0.06 -1.80 -22.24
C PRO A 318 0.15 -0.70 -23.31
N SER A 319 -0.99 -0.05 -23.63
CA SER A 319 -1.03 1.12 -24.50
C SER A 319 -2.23 2.01 -24.20
N CYS A 320 -2.02 3.33 -24.29
CA CYS A 320 -3.10 4.30 -24.12
C CYS A 320 -4.11 4.26 -25.26
N SER A 321 -3.65 4.04 -26.50
CA SER A 321 -4.53 3.94 -27.68
C SER A 321 -5.49 2.75 -27.57
N GLY A 322 -5.03 1.60 -27.10
CA GLY A 322 -5.87 0.40 -26.93
C GLY A 322 -6.89 0.51 -25.79
N THR A 323 -6.60 1.36 -24.80
CA THR A 323 -7.48 1.59 -23.64
C THR A 323 -8.38 2.82 -23.78
N GLY A 324 -8.11 3.66 -24.78
CA GLY A 324 -8.84 4.90 -25.02
C GLY A 324 -8.41 6.06 -24.12
N PHE A 325 -7.32 5.92 -23.35
CA PHE A 325 -6.75 7.01 -22.55
C PHE A 325 -5.97 7.99 -23.43
N LYS A 326 -6.02 9.27 -23.08
CA LYS A 326 -5.37 10.35 -23.84
C LYS A 326 -4.14 10.91 -23.14
N ASN A 327 -4.05 10.77 -21.83
CA ASN A 327 -2.94 11.28 -21.03
C ASN A 327 -2.69 10.40 -19.80
N SER A 328 -1.57 10.66 -19.12
CA SER A 328 -1.15 9.96 -17.90
C SER A 328 -2.09 10.15 -16.71
N TYR A 329 -2.79 11.28 -16.60
CA TYR A 329 -3.76 11.50 -15.53
C TYR A 329 -4.89 10.48 -15.60
N GLU A 330 -5.46 10.27 -16.79
CA GLU A 330 -6.51 9.28 -17.02
C GLU A 330 -6.05 7.85 -16.71
N VAL A 331 -4.80 7.53 -17.01
CA VAL A 331 -4.19 6.23 -16.67
C VAL A 331 -4.15 6.03 -15.15
N GLY A 332 -3.79 7.07 -14.40
CA GLY A 332 -3.78 7.04 -12.93
C GLY A 332 -5.18 6.91 -12.32
N ALA A 333 -6.09 7.80 -12.72
CA ALA A 333 -7.44 7.87 -12.16
C ALA A 333 -8.31 6.67 -12.53
N TYR A 334 -8.24 6.23 -13.79
CA TYR A 334 -9.18 5.25 -14.35
C TYR A 334 -8.50 3.97 -14.81
N GLY A 335 -7.23 4.02 -15.22
CA GLY A 335 -6.50 2.89 -15.78
C GLY A 335 -6.11 1.79 -14.78
N VAL A 336 -5.66 2.19 -13.58
CA VAL A 336 -5.05 1.30 -12.57
C VAL A 336 -5.79 1.38 -11.22
N PRO A 337 -6.37 0.29 -10.67
CA PRO A 337 -6.30 -1.05 -11.20
C PRO A 337 -7.26 -1.33 -12.38
N ALA A 338 -6.83 -2.16 -13.32
CA ALA A 338 -7.60 -2.54 -14.51
C ALA A 338 -8.95 -3.19 -14.17
N ALA A 339 -9.00 -3.97 -13.10
CA ALA A 339 -10.21 -4.67 -12.66
C ALA A 339 -11.37 -3.71 -12.33
N SER A 340 -11.08 -2.50 -11.83
CA SER A 340 -12.09 -1.49 -11.50
C SER A 340 -12.18 -0.37 -12.54
N ARG A 341 -11.57 -0.54 -13.72
CA ARG A 341 -11.53 0.49 -14.77
C ARG A 341 -12.92 0.88 -15.23
N ALA A 342 -13.72 -0.11 -15.62
CA ALA A 342 -15.06 0.15 -16.15
C ALA A 342 -15.96 0.86 -15.13
N ASP A 343 -15.91 0.43 -13.86
CA ASP A 343 -16.74 1.02 -12.80
C ASP A 343 -16.33 2.45 -12.47
N ARG A 344 -15.03 2.75 -12.42
CA ARG A 344 -14.56 4.13 -12.20
C ARG A 344 -14.90 5.05 -13.36
N ILE A 345 -14.86 4.55 -14.60
CA ILE A 345 -15.30 5.33 -15.76
C ILE A 345 -16.81 5.56 -15.72
N LYS A 346 -17.62 4.59 -15.28
CA LYS A 346 -19.07 4.80 -15.06
C LYS A 346 -19.34 5.83 -13.98
N GLU A 347 -18.59 5.79 -12.88
CA GLU A 347 -18.67 6.78 -11.80
C GLU A 347 -18.35 8.20 -12.29
N PHE A 348 -17.30 8.33 -13.11
CA PHE A 348 -17.01 9.57 -13.84
C PHE A 348 -18.15 9.99 -14.76
N GLN A 349 -18.69 9.07 -15.58
CA GLN A 349 -19.79 9.36 -16.51
C GLN A 349 -21.06 9.82 -15.77
N ARG A 350 -21.32 9.32 -14.56
CA ARG A 350 -22.40 9.83 -13.69
C ARG A 350 -22.18 11.27 -13.28
N GLY A 351 -21.01 11.59 -12.71
CA GLY A 351 -20.67 12.97 -12.32
C GLY A 351 -20.70 13.92 -13.51
N LEU A 352 -20.20 13.47 -14.67
CA LEU A 352 -20.29 14.20 -15.94
C LEU A 352 -21.76 14.44 -16.32
N ASN A 353 -22.62 13.41 -16.29
CA ASN A 353 -24.04 13.53 -16.62
C ASN A 353 -24.78 14.49 -15.68
N ASP A 354 -24.47 14.48 -14.39
CA ASP A 354 -25.05 15.41 -13.43
C ASP A 354 -24.64 16.86 -13.75
N LYS A 355 -23.39 17.07 -14.15
CA LYS A 355 -22.94 18.39 -14.61
C LYS A 355 -23.58 18.79 -15.95
N LEU A 356 -23.67 17.88 -16.92
CA LEU A 356 -24.31 18.13 -18.23
C LEU A 356 -25.79 18.52 -18.07
N ARG A 357 -26.55 17.82 -17.21
CA ARG A 357 -27.95 18.18 -16.91
C ARG A 357 -28.08 19.60 -16.35
N ARG A 358 -27.20 19.97 -15.41
CA ARG A 358 -27.17 21.34 -14.84
C ARG A 358 -26.90 22.41 -15.88
N GLU A 359 -26.09 22.10 -16.90
CA GLU A 359 -25.74 23.01 -18.00
C GLU A 359 -26.72 22.93 -19.20
N GLY A 360 -27.79 22.11 -19.12
CA GLY A 360 -28.77 21.93 -20.20
C GLY A 360 -28.20 21.19 -21.43
N MET A 361 -27.23 20.32 -21.23
CA MET A 361 -26.53 19.58 -22.28
C MET A 361 -27.01 18.11 -22.37
N PRO A 362 -26.91 17.46 -23.55
CA PRO A 362 -27.22 16.03 -23.69
C PRO A 362 -26.34 15.17 -22.78
N VAL A 363 -26.93 14.19 -22.11
CA VAL A 363 -26.23 13.20 -21.28
C VAL A 363 -25.63 12.08 -22.13
N VAL A 364 -24.62 11.39 -21.61
CA VAL A 364 -23.96 10.24 -22.24
C VAL A 364 -24.32 8.93 -21.55
N ALA A 365 -24.21 7.81 -22.28
CA ALA A 365 -24.41 6.48 -21.70
C ALA A 365 -23.27 6.09 -20.75
N GLU A 366 -23.59 5.37 -19.65
CA GLU A 366 -22.60 4.85 -18.69
C GLU A 366 -21.93 3.56 -19.20
N THR A 367 -21.19 3.67 -20.29
CA THR A 367 -20.55 2.53 -20.96
C THR A 367 -19.37 1.94 -20.19
N GLY A 368 -18.79 2.69 -19.24
CA GLY A 368 -17.54 2.33 -18.57
C GLY A 368 -16.32 2.41 -19.50
N LYS A 369 -16.43 3.14 -20.61
CA LYS A 369 -15.35 3.42 -21.55
C LYS A 369 -15.35 4.89 -21.91
N PHE A 370 -14.17 5.45 -22.18
CA PHE A 370 -14.04 6.78 -22.78
C PHE A 370 -14.34 6.72 -24.29
N ASP A 371 -15.58 6.41 -24.64
CA ASP A 371 -16.05 6.37 -26.02
C ASP A 371 -16.16 7.77 -26.66
N ARG A 372 -16.47 7.79 -27.97
CA ARG A 372 -16.55 9.03 -28.75
C ARG A 372 -17.58 10.01 -28.19
N GLU A 373 -18.71 9.52 -27.67
CA GLU A 373 -19.77 10.35 -27.11
C GLU A 373 -19.32 10.99 -25.79
N THR A 374 -18.73 10.20 -24.89
CA THR A 374 -18.14 10.68 -23.63
C THR A 374 -17.06 11.74 -23.90
N ARG A 375 -16.18 11.50 -24.87
CA ARG A 375 -15.14 12.45 -25.30
C ARG A 375 -15.70 13.75 -25.85
N ALA A 376 -16.70 13.67 -26.72
CA ALA A 376 -17.39 14.85 -27.25
C ALA A 376 -18.08 15.64 -26.14
N ALA A 377 -18.71 14.97 -25.17
CA ALA A 377 -19.35 15.62 -24.03
C ALA A 377 -18.34 16.34 -23.12
N ILE A 378 -17.18 15.73 -22.85
CA ILE A 378 -16.08 16.39 -22.11
C ILE A 378 -15.64 17.68 -22.82
N ALA A 379 -15.36 17.60 -24.13
CA ALA A 379 -14.91 18.75 -24.92
C ALA A 379 -15.95 19.88 -24.95
N ASN A 380 -17.22 19.54 -25.19
CA ASN A 380 -18.31 20.50 -25.21
C ASN A 380 -18.51 21.16 -23.84
N LEU A 381 -18.43 20.37 -22.75
CA LEU A 381 -18.59 20.90 -21.40
C LEU A 381 -17.44 21.86 -21.05
N ARG A 382 -16.18 21.50 -21.35
CA ARG A 382 -15.02 22.41 -21.18
C ARG A 382 -15.21 23.72 -21.91
N GLN A 383 -15.66 23.68 -23.17
CA GLN A 383 -15.94 24.88 -23.96
C GLN A 383 -17.03 25.74 -23.31
N LYS A 384 -18.11 25.11 -22.81
CA LYS A 384 -19.23 25.79 -22.15
C LYS A 384 -18.80 26.52 -20.87
N ILE A 385 -18.01 25.86 -20.01
CA ILE A 385 -17.56 26.42 -18.72
C ILE A 385 -16.27 27.26 -18.84
N ARG A 386 -15.71 27.41 -20.05
CA ARG A 386 -14.44 28.10 -20.34
C ARG A 386 -13.25 27.58 -19.52
N SER A 387 -13.26 26.29 -19.15
CA SER A 387 -12.18 25.65 -18.40
C SER A 387 -11.22 24.94 -19.36
N SER A 388 -9.95 25.36 -19.35
CA SER A 388 -8.82 24.70 -20.03
C SER A 388 -9.16 24.16 -21.43
N THR A 389 -9.71 25.02 -22.29
CA THR A 389 -10.22 24.63 -23.62
C THR A 389 -9.17 23.99 -24.54
N HIS A 390 -7.88 24.26 -24.29
CA HIS A 390 -6.76 23.67 -25.01
C HIS A 390 -6.59 22.16 -24.78
N LEU A 391 -7.18 21.59 -23.71
CA LEU A 391 -7.12 20.15 -23.42
C LEU A 391 -8.18 19.33 -24.17
N GLY A 392 -9.11 19.98 -24.88
CA GLY A 392 -10.09 19.30 -25.74
C GLY A 392 -10.93 18.25 -25.00
N ASP A 393 -10.81 17.00 -25.42
CA ASP A 393 -11.60 15.86 -24.91
C ASP A 393 -10.92 15.09 -23.76
N GLN A 394 -9.82 15.62 -23.22
CA GLN A 394 -9.04 14.98 -22.16
C GLN A 394 -9.60 15.26 -20.77
N VAL A 395 -9.42 14.31 -19.84
CA VAL A 395 -9.66 14.50 -18.41
C VAL A 395 -8.34 14.84 -17.73
N ASP A 396 -8.37 15.84 -16.85
CA ASP A 396 -7.28 16.24 -15.97
C ASP A 396 -7.84 16.52 -14.57
N ALA A 397 -6.95 16.76 -13.60
CA ALA A 397 -7.35 17.03 -12.22
C ALA A 397 -8.34 18.20 -12.11
N SER A 398 -8.09 19.28 -12.85
CA SER A 398 -8.93 20.48 -12.81
C SER A 398 -10.35 20.22 -13.32
N PHE A 399 -10.51 19.39 -14.35
CA PHE A 399 -11.83 19.02 -14.86
C PHE A 399 -12.54 18.03 -13.96
N GLU A 400 -11.81 17.10 -13.35
CA GLU A 400 -12.39 16.15 -12.39
C GLU A 400 -12.99 16.87 -11.18
N GLU A 401 -12.35 17.94 -10.70
CA GLU A 401 -12.90 18.78 -9.63
C GLU A 401 -14.22 19.47 -10.02
N VAL A 402 -14.39 19.84 -11.30
CA VAL A 402 -15.63 20.49 -11.78
C VAL A 402 -16.82 19.53 -11.84
N ILE A 403 -16.58 18.25 -12.08
CA ILE A 403 -17.63 17.24 -12.22
C ILE A 403 -17.98 16.55 -10.90
N ARG A 404 -17.12 16.65 -9.88
CA ARG A 404 -17.44 16.14 -8.55
C ARG A 404 -18.67 16.91 -8.00
N PRO A 405 -19.64 16.20 -7.39
CA PRO A 405 -20.93 16.74 -7.01
C PRO A 405 -20.87 17.92 -6.04
#